data_AF-A0A519S1A1-F1
#
_entry.id   AF-A0A519S1A1-F1
#
_cell.length_a   1.000
_cell.length_b   1.000
_cell.length_c   1.000
_cell.angle_alpha   90.00
_cell.angle_beta   90.00
_cell.angle_gamma   90.00
#
_symmetry.space_group_name_H-M   'P 1'
#
loop_
_entity.id
_entity.type
_entity.pdbx_description
1 polymer ?
#
loop_
_entity_poly.entity_id
_entity_poly.type
_entity_poly.pdbx_seq_one_letter_code
_entity_poly.pdbx_strand_id
1 'polypeptide(L)'
;QHSLHKNVSIYPSSTEVKLSVDEFTEKTVEVPLKIVNNKNYNSIKLYPKKVKVTFLVALGSYAQVNANFINATVDVDEWKNLNHRQFTVKITEFPDYCKLVSVSPSKVDFVVEK
;
A
#
# COMPACT_ATOMS: atom_id res chain seq x y z
N GLN A 1 67.17 -6.48 37.48
CA GLN A 1 66.28 -7.56 37.01
C GLN A 1 64.86 -7.29 37.50
N HIS A 2 63.94 -6.88 36.60
CA HIS A 2 62.45 -6.96 36.69
C HIS A 2 61.88 -5.91 35.72
N SER A 3 60.85 -6.11 34.92
CA SER A 3 60.16 -7.26 34.34
C SER A 3 59.33 -6.65 33.20
N LEU A 4 59.29 -7.33 32.05
CA LEU A 4 58.60 -6.89 30.83
C LEU A 4 57.15 -6.46 31.13
N HIS A 5 56.84 -5.17 31.00
CA HIS A 5 55.46 -4.74 30.87
C HIS A 5 54.99 -5.10 29.46
N LYS A 6 54.22 -6.19 29.39
CA LYS A 6 53.57 -6.71 28.19
C LYS A 6 52.84 -5.58 27.46
N ASN A 7 53.27 -5.32 26.22
CA ASN A 7 52.50 -4.60 25.22
C ASN A 7 51.18 -5.38 25.00
N VAL A 8 50.11 -4.95 25.65
CA VAL A 8 48.74 -5.42 25.35
C VAL A 8 48.22 -4.54 24.21
N SER A 9 48.17 -5.12 23.02
CA SER A 9 47.45 -4.55 21.88
C SER A 9 46.07 -5.19 21.85
N ILE A 10 45.06 -4.42 22.19
CA ILE A 10 43.66 -4.84 22.13
C ILE A 10 43.22 -4.73 20.66
N TYR A 11 42.95 -5.87 20.04
CA TYR A 11 42.39 -5.97 18.69
C TYR A 11 41.09 -6.80 18.73
N PRO A 12 40.04 -6.38 18.00
CA PRO A 12 39.99 -5.21 17.11
C PRO A 12 39.59 -3.92 17.86
N SER A 13 40.19 -2.79 17.46
CA SER A 13 39.92 -1.45 17.97
C SER A 13 38.66 -0.79 17.37
N SER A 14 38.00 -1.45 16.41
CA SER A 14 36.75 -1.01 15.82
C SER A 14 35.99 -2.20 15.25
N THR A 15 34.69 -2.25 15.50
CA THR A 15 33.76 -3.24 14.92
C THR A 15 32.86 -2.52 13.92
N GLU A 16 32.96 -2.88 12.64
CA GLU A 16 32.11 -2.35 11.57
C GLU A 16 30.72 -2.99 11.67
N VAL A 17 29.77 -2.27 12.24
CA VAL A 17 28.36 -2.69 12.28
C VAL A 17 27.71 -2.26 10.97
N LYS A 18 27.62 -3.18 10.01
CA LYS A 18 26.77 -2.99 8.82
C LYS A 18 25.31 -3.15 9.24
N LEU A 19 24.70 -2.03 9.66
CA LEU A 19 23.25 -1.93 9.73
C LEU A 19 22.75 -1.92 8.30
N SER A 20 22.26 -3.07 7.82
CA SER A 20 21.42 -3.11 6.63
C SER A 20 20.14 -2.36 6.99
N VAL A 21 20.09 -1.07 6.69
CA VAL A 21 18.82 -0.35 6.69
C VAL A 21 18.00 -0.96 5.56
N ASP A 22 16.93 -1.67 5.91
CA ASP A 22 15.93 -2.03 4.92
C ASP A 22 15.34 -0.74 4.37
N GLU A 23 15.71 -0.44 3.12
CA GLU A 23 15.21 0.74 2.43
C GLU A 23 13.73 0.52 2.11
N PHE A 24 12.86 1.35 2.67
CA PHE A 24 11.46 1.40 2.31
C PHE A 24 11.23 2.54 1.34
N THR A 25 10.42 2.30 0.33
CA THR A 25 10.04 3.30 -0.67
C THR A 25 8.53 3.36 -0.81
N GLU A 26 8.02 4.54 -1.16
CA GLU A 26 6.62 4.74 -1.46
C GLU A 26 6.36 4.44 -2.93
N LYS A 27 5.49 3.48 -3.20
CA LYS A 27 5.05 3.14 -4.54
C LYS A 27 3.61 3.60 -4.72
N THR A 28 3.37 4.31 -5.82
CA THR A 28 2.02 4.68 -6.23
C THR A 28 1.65 3.87 -7.47
N VAL A 29 0.55 3.12 -7.39
CA VAL A 29 0.04 2.32 -8.52
C VAL A 29 -1.41 2.66 -8.81
N GLU A 30 -1.81 2.50 -10.07
CA GLU A 30 -3.20 2.69 -10.49
C GLU A 30 -3.95 1.36 -10.42
N VAL A 31 -4.95 1.31 -9.55
CA VAL A 31 -5.78 0.11 -9.32
C VAL A 31 -7.16 0.34 -9.92
N PRO A 32 -7.69 -0.58 -10.73
CA PRO A 32 -9.06 -0.47 -11.25
C PRO A 32 -10.09 -0.66 -10.13
N LEU A 33 -11.15 0.15 -10.15
CA LEU A 33 -12.25 0.03 -9.20
C LEU A 33 -13.26 -1.03 -9.64
N LYS A 34 -13.66 -1.88 -8.69
CA LYS A 34 -14.69 -2.89 -8.87
C LYS A 34 -15.94 -2.53 -8.05
N ILE A 35 -17.11 -2.82 -8.60
CA ILE A 35 -18.38 -2.58 -7.93
C ILE A 35 -18.84 -3.88 -7.29
N VAL A 36 -19.16 -3.85 -6.00
CA VAL A 36 -19.73 -4.98 -5.26
C VAL A 36 -21.15 -4.67 -4.81
N ASN A 37 -21.95 -5.71 -4.56
CA ASN A 37 -23.34 -5.59 -4.11
C ASN A 37 -24.30 -4.86 -5.08
N ASN A 38 -23.99 -4.83 -6.38
CA ASN A 38 -24.89 -4.29 -7.40
C ASN A 38 -26.00 -5.28 -7.80
N LYS A 39 -27.04 -5.41 -6.98
CA LYS A 39 -28.19 -6.30 -7.26
C LYS A 39 -29.33 -5.63 -8.05
N ASN A 40 -29.34 -4.30 -8.14
CA ASN A 40 -30.50 -3.53 -8.61
C ASN A 40 -30.25 -2.67 -9.86
N TYR A 41 -29.00 -2.50 -10.30
CA TYR A 41 -28.68 -1.62 -11.43
C TYR A 41 -28.02 -2.40 -12.56
N ASN A 42 -28.49 -2.20 -13.79
CA ASN A 42 -27.94 -2.89 -14.96
C ASN A 42 -26.55 -2.37 -15.34
N SER A 43 -26.29 -1.06 -15.17
CA SER A 43 -25.02 -0.46 -15.58
C SER A 43 -24.63 0.72 -14.68
N ILE A 44 -23.67 0.50 -13.79
CA ILE A 44 -23.04 1.57 -12.99
C ILE A 44 -21.65 1.81 -13.56
N LYS A 45 -21.37 3.05 -13.96
CA LYS A 45 -20.06 3.49 -14.45
C LYS A 45 -19.40 4.38 -13.40
N LEU A 46 -18.23 4.00 -12.93
CA LEU A 46 -17.43 4.78 -11.98
C LEU A 46 -16.50 5.76 -12.72
N TYR A 47 -16.39 6.97 -12.18
CA TYR A 47 -15.50 8.01 -12.66
C TYR A 47 -14.73 8.62 -11.48
N PRO A 48 -13.40 8.45 -11.43
CA PRO A 48 -12.54 7.70 -12.35
C PRO A 48 -12.71 6.16 -12.25
N LYS A 49 -12.36 5.43 -13.32
CA LYS A 49 -12.35 3.95 -13.31
C LYS A 49 -11.16 3.34 -12.55
N LYS A 50 -10.13 4.14 -12.31
CA LYS A 50 -8.90 3.75 -11.61
C LYS A 50 -8.62 4.75 -10.50
N VAL A 51 -8.05 4.26 -9.42
CA VAL A 51 -7.61 5.07 -8.29
C VAL A 51 -6.13 4.87 -8.06
N LYS A 52 -5.45 5.91 -7.56
CA LYS A 52 -4.05 5.83 -7.18
C LYS A 52 -3.99 5.35 -5.74
N VAL A 53 -3.33 4.22 -5.55
CA VAL A 53 -3.05 3.68 -4.22
C VAL A 53 -1.57 3.89 -3.96
N THR A 54 -1.25 4.69 -2.96
CA THR A 54 0.11 4.90 -2.48
C THR A 54 0.33 4.02 -1.26
N PHE A 55 1.40 3.26 -1.29
CA PHE A 55 1.78 2.36 -0.21
C PHE A 55 3.29 2.29 -0.05
N LEU A 56 3.71 1.96 1.16
CA LEU A 56 5.10 1.75 1.53
C LEU A 56 5.46 0.28 1.31
N VAL A 57 6.57 0.03 0.63
CA VAL A 57 7.09 -1.31 0.32
C VAL A 57 8.61 -1.34 0.53
N ALA A 58 9.14 -2.46 1.01
CA ALA A 58 10.59 -2.66 1.07
C ALA A 58 11.18 -2.71 -0.35
N LEU A 59 12.35 -2.12 -0.56
CA LEU A 59 13.00 -2.03 -1.87
C LEU A 59 13.20 -3.40 -2.53
N GLY A 60 13.54 -4.43 -1.73
CA GLY A 60 13.66 -5.82 -2.22
C GLY A 60 12.34 -6.44 -2.72
N SER A 61 11.19 -5.95 -2.24
CA SER A 61 9.86 -6.39 -2.68
C SER A 61 9.20 -5.41 -3.66
N TYR A 62 9.85 -4.28 -3.97
CA TYR A 62 9.32 -3.26 -4.88
C TYR A 62 8.96 -3.82 -6.26
N ALA A 63 9.79 -4.73 -6.79
CA ALA A 63 9.57 -5.40 -8.07
C ALA A 63 8.44 -6.46 -8.02
N GLN A 64 8.21 -7.05 -6.85
CA GLN A 64 7.21 -8.10 -6.66
C GLN A 64 5.80 -7.54 -6.49
N VAL A 65 5.69 -6.36 -5.86
CA VAL A 65 4.38 -5.71 -5.67
C VAL A 65 3.85 -5.16 -6.98
N ASN A 66 2.73 -5.72 -7.42
CA ASN A 66 1.97 -5.27 -8.56
C ASN A 66 0.56 -4.83 -8.17
N ALA A 67 -0.04 -3.96 -8.99
CA ALA A 67 -1.41 -3.51 -8.81
C ALA A 67 -2.44 -4.65 -8.82
N ASN A 68 -2.08 -5.82 -9.37
CA ASN A 68 -2.93 -7.02 -9.37
C ASN A 68 -3.19 -7.61 -7.98
N PHE A 69 -2.30 -7.38 -7.01
CA PHE A 69 -2.48 -7.85 -5.63
C PHE A 69 -3.31 -6.88 -4.78
N ILE A 70 -3.71 -5.75 -5.37
CA ILE A 70 -4.48 -4.73 -4.70
C ILE A 70 -5.87 -4.69 -5.34
N ASN A 71 -6.91 -4.95 -4.57
CA ASN A 71 -8.28 -4.80 -5.05
C ASN A 71 -8.96 -3.61 -4.36
N ALA A 72 -9.38 -2.65 -5.18
CA ALA A 72 -10.18 -1.52 -4.75
C ALA A 72 -11.63 -1.75 -5.18
N THR A 73 -12.55 -1.73 -4.21
CA THR A 73 -13.97 -1.98 -4.41
C THR A 73 -14.83 -0.88 -3.83
N VAL A 74 -16.01 -0.68 -4.43
CA VAL A 74 -17.05 0.22 -3.91
C VAL A 74 -18.32 -0.56 -3.60
N ASP A 75 -18.94 -0.26 -2.47
CA ASP A 75 -20.16 -0.92 -2.02
C ASP A 75 -21.39 -0.10 -2.38
N VAL A 76 -22.31 -0.72 -3.13
CA VAL A 76 -23.55 -0.07 -3.60
C VAL A 76 -24.63 -0.01 -2.52
N ASP A 77 -24.67 -0.98 -1.62
CA ASP A 77 -25.69 -1.06 -0.58
C ASP A 77 -25.46 0.00 0.50
N GLU A 78 -24.20 0.18 0.91
CA GLU A 78 -23.78 1.21 1.87
C GLU A 78 -24.14 2.62 1.37
N TRP A 79 -23.88 2.90 0.09
CA TRP A 79 -24.27 4.15 -0.54
C TRP A 79 -25.78 4.39 -0.54
N LYS A 80 -26.57 3.35 -0.87
CA LYS A 80 -28.04 3.45 -0.94
C LYS A 80 -28.65 3.75 0.43
N ASN A 81 -28.15 3.08 1.46
CA ASN A 81 -28.62 3.25 2.84
C ASN A 81 -28.25 4.63 3.40
N LEU A 82 -27.06 5.15 3.05
CA LEU A 82 -26.55 6.42 3.57
C LEU A 82 -26.90 7.65 2.69
N ASN A 83 -27.53 7.44 1.54
CA ASN A 83 -27.95 8.50 0.60
C ASN A 83 -26.82 9.45 0.16
N HIS A 84 -25.59 8.93 0.08
CA HIS A 84 -24.44 9.71 -0.38
C HIS A 84 -24.57 10.04 -1.88
N ARG A 85 -23.77 10.97 -2.41
CA ARG A 85 -23.69 11.23 -3.87
C ARG A 85 -22.47 10.61 -4.53
N GLN A 86 -21.59 10.00 -3.75
CA GLN A 86 -20.31 9.46 -4.18
C GLN A 86 -20.07 8.11 -3.51
N PHE A 87 -19.31 7.25 -4.18
CA PHE A 87 -18.85 5.99 -3.60
C PHE A 87 -17.55 6.20 -2.84
N THR A 88 -17.45 5.60 -1.66
CA THR A 88 -16.19 5.50 -0.93
C THR A 88 -15.40 4.29 -1.41
N VAL A 89 -14.15 4.51 -1.79
CA VAL A 89 -13.24 3.46 -2.23
C VAL A 89 -12.73 2.70 -1.01
N LYS A 90 -12.92 1.39 -1.00
CA LYS A 90 -12.39 0.49 0.03
C LYS A 90 -11.40 -0.49 -0.60
N ILE A 91 -10.27 -0.67 0.06
CA ILE A 91 -9.30 -1.71 -0.32
C ILE A 91 -9.73 -3.01 0.35
N THR A 92 -10.09 -4.00 -0.45
CA THR A 92 -10.54 -5.33 0.03
C THR A 92 -9.43 -6.35 0.03
N GLU A 93 -8.46 -6.20 -0.87
CA GLU A 93 -7.29 -7.07 -0.95
C GLU A 93 -6.04 -6.21 -1.02
N PHE A 94 -5.06 -6.52 -0.18
CA PHE A 94 -3.81 -5.79 -0.11
C PHE A 94 -2.74 -6.69 0.53
N PRO A 95 -1.50 -6.71 0.01
CA PRO A 95 -0.44 -7.55 0.56
C PRO A 95 0.00 -7.09 1.96
N ASP A 96 0.11 -8.03 2.92
CA ASP A 96 0.50 -7.75 4.31
C ASP A 96 1.93 -7.19 4.47
N TYR A 97 2.81 -7.50 3.51
CA TYR A 97 4.19 -7.01 3.48
C TYR A 97 4.32 -5.58 2.94
N CYS A 98 3.20 -4.95 2.61
CA CYS A 98 3.10 -3.54 2.27
C CYS A 98 2.31 -2.80 3.35
N LYS A 99 2.50 -1.48 3.43
CA LYS A 99 1.68 -0.63 4.28
C LYS A 99 0.92 0.39 3.45
N LEU A 100 -0.40 0.36 3.51
CA LEU A 100 -1.23 1.36 2.87
C LEU A 100 -0.91 2.76 3.45
N VAL A 101 -0.54 3.70 2.58
CA VAL A 101 -0.26 5.09 2.96
C VAL A 101 -1.48 5.95 2.69
N SER A 102 -2.00 5.91 1.45
CA SER A 102 -3.17 6.70 1.06
C SER A 102 -3.82 6.16 -0.22
N VAL A 103 -5.11 6.47 -0.38
CA VAL A 103 -5.88 6.18 -1.59
C VAL A 103 -6.47 7.48 -2.11
N SER A 104 -6.11 7.83 -3.34
CA SER A 104 -6.57 9.05 -4.00
C SER A 104 -7.10 8.76 -5.41
N PRO A 105 -8.32 9.16 -5.75
CA PRO A 105 -9.34 9.76 -4.86
C PRO A 105 -10.00 8.73 -3.93
N SER A 106 -10.30 9.13 -2.69
CA SER A 106 -10.99 8.27 -1.71
C SER A 106 -12.50 8.20 -1.94
N LYS A 107 -13.05 9.20 -2.65
CA LYS A 107 -14.45 9.25 -3.09
C LYS A 107 -14.49 9.38 -4.60
N VAL A 108 -15.34 8.60 -5.25
CA VAL A 108 -15.51 8.62 -6.70
C VAL A 108 -16.96 8.87 -7.07
N ASP A 109 -17.15 9.58 -8.17
CA ASP A 109 -18.45 9.82 -8.75
C ASP A 109 -18.86 8.62 -9.59
N PHE A 110 -20.16 8.48 -9.81
CA PHE A 110 -20.71 7.39 -10.60
C PHE A 110 -21.92 7.85 -11.40
N VAL A 111 -22.16 7.15 -12.49
CA VAL A 111 -23.32 7.33 -13.35
C VAL A 111 -24.06 6.01 -13.40
N VAL A 112 -25.36 6.06 -13.12
CA VAL A 112 -26.26 4.91 -13.19
C VAL A 112 -27.12 5.06 -14.43
N GLU A 113 -27.09 4.04 -15.29
CA GLU A 113 -28.08 3.86 -16.35
C GLU A 113 -29.18 2.92 -15.83
N LYS A 114 -30.43 3.34 -15.99
CA LYS A 114 -31.64 2.60 -15.57
C LYS A 114 -32.24 1.85 -16.75
#